data_AF-A0A7C0UAS9-F1
#
_entry.id   AF-A0A7C0UAS9-F1
#
_cell.length_a   1.000
_cell.length_b   1.000
_cell.length_c   1.000
_cell.angle_alpha   90.00
_cell.angle_beta   90.00
_cell.angle_gamma   90.00
#
_symmetry.space_group_name_H-M   'P 1'
#
loop_
_entity.id
_entity.type
_entity.pdbx_description
1 polymer ?
#
loop_
_entity_poly.entity_id
_entity_poly.type
_entity_poly.pdbx_seq_one_letter_code
_entity_poly.pdbx_strand_id
1 'polypeptide(L)' 'MAHYKAPKSVDFVGELPKTRSGKIYKQDFKETY' A
#
# COMPACT_ATOMS: atom_id res chain seq x y z
N MET A 1 6.00 15.77 12.19
CA MET A 1 4.68 15.26 11.75
C MET A 1 3.74 15.33 12.94
N ALA A 2 2.51 15.79 12.76
CA ALA A 2 1.51 15.70 13.82
C ALA A 2 1.14 14.23 14.04
N HIS A 3 0.91 13.81 15.30
CA HIS A 3 0.62 12.41 15.64
C HIS A 3 -0.54 11.80 14.85
N TYR A 4 -1.53 12.60 14.44
CA TYR A 4 -2.67 12.12 13.64
C TYR A 4 -2.30 11.69 12.21
N LYS A 5 -1.16 12.15 11.68
CA LYS A 5 -0.65 11.75 10.36
C LYS A 5 0.29 10.55 10.43
N ALA A 6 0.58 10.05 11.64
CA ALA A 6 1.40 8.86 11.78
C ALA A 6 0.56 7.64 11.36
N PRO A 7 1.06 6.82 10.41
CA PRO A 7 0.39 5.58 10.04
C PRO A 7 0.34 4.65 11.25
N LYS A 8 -0.75 3.88 11.37
CA LYS A 8 -0.94 2.92 12.46
C LYS A 8 -0.02 1.70 12.33
N SER A 9 0.27 1.30 11.09
CA SER A 9 1.18 0.21 10.73
C SER A 9 1.83 0.52 9.38
N VAL A 10 3.05 0.00 9.17
CA VAL A 10 3.78 0.11 7.91
C VAL A 10 4.36 -1.26 7.60
N ASP A 11 3.90 -1.85 6.50
CA ASP A 11 4.34 -3.15 6.03
C ASP A 11 5.30 -2.98 4.84
N PHE A 12 6.40 -3.72 4.85
CA PHE A 12 7.39 -3.71 3.79
C PHE A 12 7.20 -4.94 2.91
N VAL A 13 6.86 -4.73 1.65
CA VAL A 13 6.69 -5.78 0.64
C VAL A 13 7.80 -5.69 -0.41
N GLY A 14 8.27 -6.84 -0.90
CA GLY A 14 9.35 -6.90 -1.89
C GLY A 14 8.99 -6.24 -3.22
N GLU A 15 7.74 -6.35 -3.64
CA GLU A 15 7.18 -5.61 -4.77
C GLU A 15 5.72 -5.23 -4.51
N LEU A 16 5.31 -4.05 -4.98
CA LEU A 16 3.92 -3.64 -4.94
C LEU A 16 3.15 -4.38 -6.04
N PRO A 17 1.94 -4.91 -5.78
CA PRO A 17 1.07 -5.43 -6.82
C PRO A 17 0.83 -4.35 -7.87
N LYS A 18 1.21 -4.68 -9.10
CA LYS A 18 1.06 -3.81 -10.27
C LYS A 18 0.05 -4.44 -11.23
N THR A 19 -0.74 -3.59 -11.85
CA THR A 19 -1.53 -3.97 -13.03
C THR A 19 -0.61 -4.38 -14.17
N ARG A 20 -1.15 -5.07 -15.19
CA ARG A 20 -0.42 -5.46 -16.42
C ARG A 20 0.30 -4.30 -17.13
N SER A 21 -0.13 -3.06 -16.88
CA SER A 21 0.47 -1.83 -17.42
C SER A 21 1.51 -1.18 -16.49
N GLY A 22 1.85 -1.80 -15.35
CA GLY A 22 2.85 -1.33 -14.40
C GLY A 22 2.36 -0.32 -13.35
N LYS A 23 1.08 0.10 -13.39
CA LYS A 23 0.50 0.98 -12.36
C LYS A 23 0.23 0.20 -11.08
N ILE A 24 0.47 0.83 -9.92
CA ILE A 24 0.12 0.28 -8.60
C ILE A 24 -1.37 -0.06 -8.56
N TYR A 25 -1.69 -1.31 -8.25
CA TYR A 25 -3.05 -1.79 -8.20
C TYR A 25 -3.62 -1.61 -6.79
N LYS A 26 -4.32 -0.48 -6.57
CA LYS A 26 -4.86 -0.11 -5.24
C LYS A 26 -5.97 -1.03 -4.73
N GLN A 27 -6.63 -1.79 -5.61
CA GLN A 27 -7.73 -2.67 -5.23
C GLN A 27 -7.24 -3.86 -4.40
N ASP A 28 -6.12 -4.47 -4.79
CA ASP A 28 -5.44 -5.53 -4.05
C ASP A 28 -5.09 -5.11 -2.61
N PHE A 29 -4.63 -3.87 -2.42
CA PHE A 29 -4.29 -3.34 -1.10
C PHE A 29 -5.50 -3.21 -0.18
N LYS A 30 -6.70 -2.97 -0.73
CA LYS A 30 -7.93 -2.85 0.05
C LYS A 30 -8.51 -4.21 0.46
N GLU A 31 -8.12 -5.27 -0.25
CA GLU A 31 -8.57 -6.64 0.03
C GLU A 31 -7.59 -7.38 0.95
N THR A 32 -6.29 -7.04 0.85
CA THR A 32 -5.22 -7.67 1.63
C THR A 32 -5.00 -7.03 3.01
N TYR A 33 -5.37 -5.76 3.18
CA TYR A 33 -5.18 -4.97 4.42
C TYR A 33 -6.46 -4.24 4.83
#